data_AF-A0A1J3JNT9-F1
#
_entry.id   AF-A0A1J3JNT9-F1
#
_cell.length_a   1.000
_cell.length_b   1.000
_cell.length_c   1.000
_cell.angle_alpha   90.00
_cell.angle_beta   90.00
_cell.angle_gamma   90.00
#
_symmetry.space_group_name_H-M   'P 1'
#
loop_
_entity.id
_entity.type
_entity.pdbx_description
1 polymer ?
#
loop_
_entity_poly.entity_id
_entity_poly.type
_entity_poly.pdbx_seq_one_letter_code
_entity_poly.pdbx_strand_id
1 'polypeptide(L)'
;GRGPVNPKGLRFYKSFIHELKIHGIEPHVTLYHNDLPQVLEDEYEGWTDRRIIDDFTAFANVCFREFGEAVKFWSTINEPNMLALAGYDVGSGPPTHCSPPFGLVN
;
A
#
# COMPACT_ATOMS: atom_id res chain seq x y z
N GLY A 1 -4.46 7.01 -1.79
CA GLY A 1 -5.00 8.15 -1.04
C GLY A 1 -5.21 9.33 -1.95
N ARG A 2 -5.59 10.45 -1.34
CA ARG A 2 -6.05 11.66 -2.00
C ARG A 2 -5.17 12.86 -1.66
N GLY A 3 -5.18 13.86 -2.53
CA GLY A 3 -4.45 15.11 -2.35
C GLY A 3 -3.14 15.20 -3.15
N PRO A 4 -2.34 16.26 -2.91
CA PRO A 4 -1.12 16.52 -3.66
C PRO A 4 -0.06 15.43 -3.46
N VAL A 5 0.55 14.99 -4.55
CA VAL A 5 1.65 14.02 -4.49
C VAL A 5 2.89 14.67 -3.89
N ASN A 6 3.57 13.98 -2.98
CA ASN A 6 4.82 14.45 -2.40
C ASN A 6 5.96 14.38 -3.43
N PRO A 7 6.50 15.52 -3.90
CA PRO A 7 7.53 15.52 -4.95
C PRO A 7 8.87 14.95 -4.45
N LYS A 8 9.15 14.95 -3.14
CA LYS A 8 10.36 14.31 -2.59
C LYS A 8 10.28 12.79 -2.68
N GLY A 9 9.11 12.21 -2.40
CA GLY A 9 8.87 10.77 -2.52
C GLY A 9 8.99 10.29 -3.96
N LEU A 10 8.39 11.02 -4.91
CA LEU A 10 8.55 10.72 -6.34
C LEU A 10 10.02 10.74 -6.77
N ARG A 11 10.77 11.78 -6.40
CA ARG A 11 12.19 11.86 -6.74
C ARG A 11 12.98 10.68 -6.19
N PHE A 12 12.74 10.31 -4.94
CA PHE A 12 13.41 9.16 -4.33
C PHE A 12 13.19 7.88 -5.14
N TYR A 13 11.94 7.51 -5.43
CA TYR A 13 11.65 6.28 -6.16
C TYR A 13 12.10 6.35 -7.63
N LYS A 14 12.00 7.51 -8.31
CA LYS A 14 12.55 7.67 -9.66
C LYS A 14 14.06 7.42 -9.68
N SER A 15 14.80 8.01 -8.75
CA SER A 15 16.25 7.81 -8.63
C SER A 15 16.60 6.37 -8.27
N PHE A 16 15.87 5.75 -7.34
CA PHE A 16 16.10 4.36 -6.95
C PHE A 16 15.83 3.38 -8.10
N ILE A 17 14.71 3.53 -8.79
CA ILE A 17 14.37 2.70 -9.96
C ILE A 17 15.40 2.91 -11.07
N HIS A 18 15.81 4.15 -11.34
CA HIS A 18 16.85 4.43 -12.31
C HIS A 18 18.17 3.71 -11.97
N GLU A 19 18.59 3.76 -10.71
CA GLU A 19 19.80 3.10 -10.23
C GLU A 19 19.74 1.57 -10.42
N LEU A 20 18.61 0.95 -10.10
CA LEU A 20 18.40 -0.48 -10.36
C LEU A 20 18.58 -0.82 -11.85
N LYS A 21 17.98 -0.01 -12.73
CA LYS A 21 18.03 -0.24 -14.19
C LYS A 21 19.43 -0.08 -14.77
N ILE A 22 20.20 0.92 -14.35
CA ILE A 22 21.59 1.08 -14.85
C ILE A 22 22.49 -0.08 -14.40
N HIS A 23 22.15 -0.73 -13.30
CA HIS A 23 22.79 -1.95 -12.80
C HIS A 23 22.20 -3.25 -13.37
N GLY A 24 21.28 -3.18 -14.33
CA GLY A 24 20.68 -4.36 -14.96
C GLY A 24 19.71 -5.13 -14.07
N ILE A 25 19.23 -4.54 -12.97
CA ILE A 25 18.25 -5.13 -12.07
C ILE A 25 16.85 -4.72 -12.53
N GLU A 26 15.99 -5.70 -12.85
CA GLU A 26 14.61 -5.43 -13.23
C GLU A 26 13.75 -5.18 -11.98
N PRO A 27 13.11 -4.00 -11.84
CA PRO A 27 12.29 -3.68 -10.69
C PRO A 27 10.95 -4.42 -10.74
N HIS A 28 10.62 -5.11 -9.64
CA HIS A 28 9.30 -5.68 -9.37
C HIS A 28 8.68 -4.90 -8.22
N VAL A 29 7.67 -4.09 -8.52
CA VAL A 29 7.12 -3.13 -7.55
C VAL A 29 5.83 -3.66 -6.93
N THR A 30 5.80 -3.71 -5.60
CA THR A 30 4.57 -3.90 -4.82
C THR A 30 3.98 -2.53 -4.49
N LEU A 31 2.70 -2.32 -4.82
CA LEU A 31 2.01 -1.05 -4.55
C LEU A 31 1.61 -0.90 -3.08
N TYR A 32 1.20 -2.00 -2.44
CA TYR A 32 0.74 -1.98 -1.05
C TYR A 32 1.33 -3.14 -0.26
N HIS A 33 1.91 -2.82 0.90
CA HIS A 33 2.53 -3.80 1.80
C HIS A 33 2.33 -3.41 3.27
N ASN A 34 1.07 -3.46 3.74
CA ASN A 34 0.68 -3.14 5.13
C ASN A 34 1.05 -1.71 5.56
N ASP A 35 1.01 -0.78 4.60
CA ASP A 35 1.43 0.61 4.74
C ASP A 35 0.28 1.60 4.47
N LEU A 36 -0.93 1.24 4.90
CA LEU A 36 -2.10 2.12 4.79
C LEU A 36 -1.81 3.45 5.49
N PRO A 37 -2.02 4.60 4.83
CA PRO A 37 -1.90 5.90 5.49
C PRO A 37 -2.87 6.02 6.66
N GLN A 38 -2.36 6.31 7.87
CA GLN A 38 -3.14 6.40 9.11
C GLN A 38 -4.38 7.31 8.98
N VAL A 39 -4.27 8.40 8.22
CA VAL A 39 -5.40 9.32 7.99
C VAL A 39 -6.63 8.63 7.37
N LEU A 40 -6.45 7.59 6.56
CA LEU A 40 -7.55 6.84 5.95
C LEU A 40 -8.18 5.86 6.96
N GLU A 41 -7.36 5.31 7.86
CA GLU A 41 -7.84 4.52 8.99
C GLU A 41 -8.65 5.39 9.95
N ASP A 42 -8.12 6.56 10.34
CA ASP A 42 -8.78 7.49 11.26
C ASP A 42 -10.10 8.05 10.71
N GLU A 43 -10.18 8.26 9.39
CA GLU A 43 -11.35 8.87 8.76
C GLU A 43 -12.48 7.87 8.49
N TYR A 44 -12.14 6.63 8.17
CA TYR A 44 -13.12 5.67 7.69
C TYR A 44 -12.81 4.19 7.93
N GLU A 45 -11.87 3.87 8.81
CA GLU A 45 -11.47 2.49 9.12
C GLU A 45 -10.84 1.74 7.92
N GLY A 46 -10.24 2.50 7.00
CA GLY A 46 -9.33 1.94 6.01
C GLY A 46 -9.97 0.87 5.12
N TRP A 47 -9.50 -0.37 5.24
CA TRP A 47 -9.87 -1.47 4.35
C TRP A 47 -11.28 -2.03 4.59
N THR A 48 -11.95 -1.64 5.67
CA THR A 48 -13.34 -2.07 5.94
C THR A 48 -14.37 -1.21 5.20
N ASP A 49 -13.98 -0.02 4.71
CA ASP A 49 -14.85 0.89 3.97
C ASP A 49 -14.52 0.92 2.47
N ARG A 50 -15.56 0.93 1.62
CA ARG A 50 -15.40 0.89 0.16
C ARG A 50 -14.75 2.15 -0.44
N ARG A 51 -14.70 3.27 0.28
CA ARG A 51 -13.96 4.47 -0.13
C ARG A 51 -12.49 4.18 -0.43
N ILE A 52 -11.91 3.15 0.20
CA ILE A 52 -10.54 2.72 -0.07
C ILE A 52 -10.28 2.35 -1.53
N ILE A 53 -11.31 1.93 -2.27
CA ILE A 53 -11.17 1.55 -3.68
C ILE A 53 -10.73 2.76 -4.51
N ASP A 54 -11.40 3.90 -4.32
CA ASP A 54 -11.10 5.12 -5.07
C ASP A 54 -9.75 5.70 -4.65
N ASP A 55 -9.46 5.70 -3.34
CA ASP A 55 -8.19 6.18 -2.80
C ASP A 55 -7.02 5.31 -3.26
N PHE A 56 -7.13 3.99 -3.20
CA PHE A 56 -6.09 3.09 -3.68
C PHE A 56 -5.90 3.21 -5.20
N THR A 57 -6.99 3.33 -5.96
CA THR A 57 -6.94 3.54 -7.41
C THR A 57 -6.24 4.85 -7.77
N ALA A 58 -6.53 5.94 -7.07
CA ALA A 58 -5.86 7.22 -7.27
C ALA A 58 -4.35 7.12 -7.02
N PHE A 59 -3.95 6.42 -5.95
CA PHE A 59 -2.53 6.16 -5.65
C PHE A 59 -1.87 5.30 -6.73
N ALA A 60 -2.48 4.18 -7.13
CA ALA A 60 -1.95 3.30 -8.15
C ALA A 60 -1.77 4.03 -9.50
N ASN A 61 -2.73 4.87 -9.88
CA ASN A 61 -2.65 5.70 -11.09
C ASN A 61 -1.45 6.66 -11.07
N VAL A 62 -1.10 7.24 -9.92
CA VAL A 62 0.13 8.04 -9.79
C VAL A 62 1.35 7.15 -10.02
N CYS A 63 1.44 5.99 -9.38
CA CYS A 63 2.57 5.08 -9.55
C CYS A 63 2.75 4.62 -11.00
N PHE A 64 1.67 4.21 -11.66
CA PHE A 64 1.72 3.78 -13.06
C PHE A 64 2.12 4.92 -14.00
N ARG A 65 1.58 6.13 -13.80
CA ARG A 65 1.97 7.29 -14.62
C ARG A 65 3.42 7.68 -14.42
N GLU A 66 3.91 7.69 -13.18
CA GLU A 66 5.23 8.22 -12.85
C GLU A 66 6.37 7.21 -13.06
N PHE A 67 6.08 5.91 -12.96
CA PHE A 67 7.10 4.84 -12.99
C PHE A 67 6.85 3.77 -14.05
N GLY A 68 5.69 3.74 -14.70
CA GLY A 68 5.30 2.68 -15.63
C GLY A 68 6.15 2.55 -16.88
N GLU A 69 6.88 3.60 -17.27
CA GLU A 69 7.87 3.49 -18.36
C GLU A 69 9.07 2.60 -17.96
N ALA A 70 9.51 2.67 -16.70
CA ALA A 70 10.68 1.97 -16.20
C ALA A 70 10.35 0.61 -15.54
N VAL A 71 9.11 0.44 -15.06
CA VAL A 71 8.65 -0.73 -14.28
C VAL A 71 7.61 -1.53 -15.06
N LYS A 72 7.93 -2.80 -15.33
CA LYS A 72 7.07 -3.72 -16.08
C LYS A 72 6.27 -4.68 -15.20
N PHE A 73 6.77 -4.98 -14.00
CA PHE A 73 6.19 -5.98 -13.11
C PHE A 73 5.63 -5.32 -11.85
N TRP A 74 4.35 -5.59 -11.60
CA TRP A 74 3.58 -4.96 -10.54
C TRP A 74 2.82 -6.01 -9.73
N SER A 75 2.90 -5.88 -8.41
CA SER A 75 2.03 -6.57 -7.45
C SER A 75 1.14 -5.52 -6.78
N THR A 76 -0.17 -5.70 -6.80
CA THR A 76 -1.09 -4.72 -6.22
C THR A 76 -1.05 -4.75 -4.69
N ILE A 77 -1.38 -5.89 -4.10
CA ILE A 77 -1.44 -6.09 -2.65
C ILE A 77 -0.59 -7.31 -2.31
N ASN A 78 0.40 -7.12 -1.45
CA ASN A 78 1.14 -8.25 -0.88
C ASN A 78 0.27 -8.99 0.14
N GLU A 79 0.18 -10.32 0.02
CA GLU A 79 -0.46 -11.22 0.99
C GLU A 79 -1.81 -10.71 1.54
N PRO A 80 -2.83 -10.49 0.69
CA PRO A 80 -4.13 -9.96 1.13
C PRO A 80 -4.80 -10.85 2.19
N ASN A 81 -4.55 -12.17 2.15
CA ASN A 81 -5.00 -13.11 3.17
C ASN A 81 -4.37 -12.82 4.54
N MET A 82 -3.08 -12.47 4.59
CA MET A 82 -2.39 -12.14 5.84
C MET A 82 -2.82 -10.76 6.35
N LEU A 83 -3.04 -9.79 5.46
CA LEU A 83 -3.61 -8.50 5.84
C LEU A 83 -4.96 -8.68 6.55
N ALA A 84 -5.88 -9.46 5.97
CA ALA A 84 -7.18 -9.70 6.56
C ALA A 84 -7.07 -10.45 7.91
N LEU A 85 -6.28 -11.53 7.92
CA LEU A 85 -6.11 -12.37 9.11
C LEU A 85 -5.44 -11.61 10.27
N ALA A 86 -4.30 -10.97 10.02
CA ALA A 86 -3.55 -10.29 11.08
C ALA A 86 -4.19 -8.96 11.49
N GLY A 87 -4.77 -8.22 10.55
CA GLY A 87 -5.32 -6.88 10.80
C GLY A 87 -6.72 -6.89 11.41
N TYR A 88 -7.57 -7.85 11.06
CA TYR A 88 -9.02 -7.79 11.33
C TYR A 88 -9.64 -9.06 11.94
N ASP A 89 -8.92 -10.19 11.97
CA ASP A 89 -9.41 -11.43 12.57
C ASP A 89 -8.68 -11.72 13.89
N VAL A 90 -7.36 -11.95 13.81
CA VAL A 90 -6.50 -12.23 14.97
C VAL A 90 -6.11 -10.96 15.72
N GLY A 91 -6.05 -9.82 15.02
CA GLY A 91 -5.58 -8.54 15.58
C GLY A 91 -4.09 -8.52 15.93
N SER A 92 -3.27 -9.39 15.34
CA SER A 92 -1.83 -9.48 15.59
C SER A 92 -0.99 -8.42 14.86
N GLY A 93 -1.57 -7.74 13.88
CA GLY A 93 -0.94 -6.65 13.13
C GLY A 93 -1.90 -5.46 12.98
N PRO A 94 -1.40 -4.28 12.55
CA PRO A 94 -2.25 -3.11 12.35
C PRO A 94 -3.44 -3.39 11.41
N PRO A 95 -4.64 -2.84 11.66
CA PRO A 95 -5.00 -1.91 12.75
C PRO A 95 -5.32 -2.59 14.08
N THR A 96 -4.99 -3.87 14.25
CA THR A 96 -5.19 -4.65 15.49
C THR A 96 -6.66 -4.78 15.89
N HIS A 97 -7.54 -4.96 14.91
CA HIS A 97 -8.97 -5.17 15.13
C HIS A 97 -9.29 -6.68 15.22
N CYS A 98 -10.18 -7.04 16.14
CA CYS A 98 -10.78 -8.37 16.26
C CYS A 98 -12.12 -8.30 17.01
N SER A 99 -12.88 -9.40 17.01
CA SER A 99 -14.21 -9.47 17.66
C SER A 99 -14.17 -10.28 18.96
N PRO A 100 -14.78 -9.83 20.08
CA PRO A 100 -14.84 -10.63 21.31
C PRO A 100 -15.57 -11.97 21.12
N PRO A 101 -15.15 -13.06 21.79
CA PRO A 101 -13.98 -13.22 22.66
C PRO A 101 -12.69 -13.65 21.90
N PHE A 102 -12.62 -13.43 20.59
CA PHE A 102 -11.56 -13.90 19.70
C PHE A 102 -10.48 -12.82 19.48
N GLY A 103 -9.28 -13.25 19.09
CA GLY A 103 -8.14 -12.38 18.82
C GLY A 103 -7.09 -12.32 19.94
N LEU A 104 -5.96 -11.67 19.68
CA LEU A 104 -4.83 -11.53 20.61
C LEU A 104 -4.87 -10.25 21.44
N VAL A 105 -5.73 -9.30 21.09
CA VAL A 105 -5.85 -7.98 21.69
C VAL A 105 -7.32 -7.74 22.01
N ASN A 106 -7.63 -7.32 23.24
CA ASN A 106 -8.97 -6.93 23.68
C ASN A 106 -9.04 -5.41 23.80
#